data_AF-A0A7S0UL16-F1
#
_entry.id   AF-A0A7S0UL16-F1
#
_cell.length_a   1.000
_cell.length_b   1.000
_cell.length_c   1.000
_cell.angle_alpha   90.00
_cell.angle_beta   90.00
_cell.angle_gamma   90.00
#
_symmetry.space_group_name_H-M   'P 1'
#
loop_
_entity.id
_entity.type
_entity.pdbx_description
1 polymer ?
#
loop_
_entity_poly.entity_id
_entity_poly.type
_entity_poly.pdbx_seq_one_letter_code
_entity_poly.pdbx_strand_id
1 'polypeptide(L)'
;QERISQEKISQKRLLETTNPPSKKGCVLGHSCYSPTPAPVLFPKGTRIVGVSAGRYNNLAITAEGRLFVWGMDGCATSGVMPARQELWRTRLVKDGPLAREKVVATDSGYVFWIAATESGSVFTCSTGDDGYAATLEHAYEPNTAGELGRGRTISELLEASKKGE
;
A
#
# COMPACT_ATOMS: atom_id res chain seq x y z
N GLN A 1 4.88 -12.41 42.98
CA GLN A 1 4.00 -13.00 41.94
C GLN A 1 2.59 -12.38 41.91
N GLU A 2 2.07 -11.83 43.02
CA GLU A 2 0.73 -11.21 43.06
C GLU A 2 0.56 -9.90 42.27
N ARG A 3 1.58 -9.03 42.17
CA ARG A 3 1.48 -7.76 41.42
C ARG A 3 1.22 -7.97 39.92
N ILE A 4 1.86 -8.96 39.31
CA ILE A 4 1.68 -9.31 37.88
C ILE A 4 0.28 -9.90 37.63
N SER A 5 -0.30 -10.56 38.64
CA SER A 5 -1.68 -11.10 38.58
C SER A 5 -2.71 -9.98 38.63
N GLN A 6 -2.53 -9.01 39.54
CA GLN A 6 -3.42 -7.87 39.66
C GLN A 6 -3.38 -6.93 38.46
N GLU A 7 -2.21 -6.77 37.82
CA GLU A 7 -2.06 -5.95 36.62
C GLU A 7 -2.72 -6.59 35.38
N LYS A 8 -2.65 -7.91 35.25
CA LYS A 8 -3.40 -8.67 34.22
C LYS A 8 -4.91 -8.64 34.45
N ILE A 9 -5.36 -8.69 35.71
CA ILE A 9 -6.78 -8.60 36.07
C ILE A 9 -7.31 -7.17 35.85
N SER A 10 -6.50 -6.14 36.10
CA SER A 10 -6.83 -4.74 35.85
C SER A 10 -6.94 -4.43 34.35
N GLN A 11 -6.00 -4.92 33.54
CA GLN A 11 -6.08 -4.80 32.07
C GLN A 11 -7.29 -5.54 31.47
N LYS A 12 -7.65 -6.70 32.03
CA LYS A 12 -8.82 -7.46 31.61
C LYS A 12 -10.15 -6.77 31.98
N ARG A 13 -10.18 -6.06 33.11
CA ARG A 13 -11.39 -5.34 33.58
C ARG A 13 -11.64 -4.02 32.83
N LEU A 14 -10.60 -3.38 32.30
CA LEU A 14 -10.73 -2.22 31.40
C LEU A 14 -11.38 -2.57 30.05
N LEU A 15 -11.39 -3.85 29.65
CA LEU A 15 -11.99 -4.32 28.40
C LEU A 15 -13.50 -4.62 28.50
N GLU A 16 -14.09 -4.70 29.70
CA GLU A 16 -15.42 -5.33 29.87
C GLU A 16 -16.53 -4.40 30.39
N THR A 17 -16.28 -3.11 30.69
CA THR A 17 -17.34 -2.23 31.21
C THR A 17 -17.40 -0.87 30.53
N THR A 18 -18.18 -0.76 29.45
CA THR A 18 -19.08 0.36 29.09
C THR A 18 -19.70 0.11 27.71
N ASN A 19 -21.03 0.03 27.63
CA ASN A 19 -21.81 -0.23 26.40
C ASN A 19 -22.72 0.99 26.11
N PRO A 20 -22.93 1.39 24.84
CA PRO A 20 -24.25 1.19 24.21
C PRO A 20 -24.16 0.73 22.73
N PRO A 21 -25.27 0.29 22.08
CA PRO A 21 -25.23 -0.54 20.88
C PRO A 21 -25.00 0.29 19.61
N SER A 22 -23.74 0.46 19.21
CA SER A 22 -23.34 0.73 17.81
C SER A 22 -21.83 0.91 17.63
N LYS A 23 -21.02 1.02 18.69
CA LYS A 23 -19.57 1.23 18.58
C LYS A 23 -18.78 -0.08 18.74
N LYS A 24 -18.88 -1.00 17.77
CA LYS A 24 -17.73 -1.89 17.54
C LYS A 24 -16.61 -1.01 17.02
N GLY A 25 -15.69 -0.62 17.92
CA GLY A 25 -14.49 0.11 17.54
C GLY A 25 -13.80 -0.59 16.37
N CYS A 26 -13.25 0.20 15.46
CA CYS A 26 -12.50 -0.28 14.30
C CYS A 26 -11.27 -1.07 14.73
N VAL A 27 -11.43 -2.36 14.98
CA VAL A 27 -10.29 -3.16 15.41
C VAL A 27 -9.49 -3.61 14.20
N LEU A 28 -10.14 -3.91 13.06
CA LEU A 28 -9.49 -4.38 11.84
C LEU A 28 -10.38 -4.14 10.62
N GLY A 29 -9.79 -3.56 9.58
CA GLY A 29 -10.08 -3.96 8.21
C GLY A 29 -11.33 -3.48 7.47
N HIS A 30 -11.99 -2.43 7.93
CA HIS A 30 -12.96 -1.72 7.10
C HIS A 30 -12.63 -0.23 7.09
N SER A 31 -13.03 0.48 6.03
CA SER A 31 -12.97 1.95 5.96
C SER A 31 -13.87 2.52 7.06
N CYS A 32 -13.33 2.65 8.25
CA CYS A 32 -14.07 3.07 9.41
C CYS A 32 -13.24 4.06 10.20
N TYR A 33 -13.91 5.12 10.64
CA TYR A 33 -13.29 6.21 11.35
C TYR A 33 -13.01 5.77 12.78
N SER A 34 -11.73 5.74 13.15
CA SER A 34 -11.29 5.46 14.52
C SER A 34 -10.60 6.71 15.08
N PRO A 35 -11.05 7.26 16.23
CA PRO A 35 -10.36 8.36 16.89
C PRO A 35 -9.08 7.90 17.61
N THR A 36 -8.85 6.59 17.71
CA THR A 36 -7.69 5.99 18.38
C THR A 36 -6.80 5.29 17.37
N PRO A 37 -5.46 5.47 17.41
CA PRO A 37 -4.52 4.71 16.60
C PRO A 37 -4.72 3.20 16.80
N ALA A 38 -4.71 2.45 15.70
CA ALA A 38 -4.81 0.99 15.71
C ALA A 38 -3.55 0.37 15.08
N PRO A 39 -3.09 -0.78 15.58
CA PRO A 39 -1.93 -1.45 15.01
C PRO A 39 -2.23 -2.02 13.62
N VAL A 40 -1.29 -1.85 12.69
CA VAL A 40 -1.28 -2.60 11.43
C VAL A 40 -0.70 -3.99 11.71
N LEU A 41 -1.42 -5.04 11.30
CA LEU A 41 -1.01 -6.41 11.54
C LEU A 41 -0.05 -6.90 10.45
N PHE A 42 1.11 -7.40 10.87
CA PHE A 42 2.08 -8.09 10.02
C PHE A 42 2.22 -9.55 10.48
N PRO A 43 2.80 -10.45 9.65
CA PRO A 43 3.13 -11.80 10.08
C PRO A 43 3.97 -11.80 11.37
N LYS A 44 3.71 -12.77 12.25
CA LYS A 44 4.41 -12.87 13.55
C LYS A 44 5.92 -12.89 13.35
N GLY A 45 6.64 -12.10 14.15
CA GLY A 45 8.11 -11.98 14.07
C GLY A 45 8.61 -11.00 13.01
N THR A 46 7.74 -10.36 12.24
CA THR A 46 8.14 -9.30 11.31
C THR A 46 8.56 -8.04 12.06
N ARG A 47 9.81 -7.59 11.87
CA ARG A 47 10.30 -6.32 12.41
C ARG A 47 10.28 -5.25 11.33
N ILE A 48 9.47 -4.21 11.50
CA ILE A 48 9.40 -3.07 10.57
C ILE A 48 10.44 -2.02 10.93
N VAL A 49 11.16 -1.50 9.94
CA VAL A 49 12.24 -0.52 10.09
C VAL A 49 12.04 0.75 9.26
N GLY A 50 11.12 0.73 8.31
CA GLY A 50 10.77 1.88 7.48
C GLY A 50 9.30 1.82 7.07
N VAL A 51 8.69 2.98 6.86
CA VAL A 51 7.30 3.12 6.39
C VAL A 51 7.18 4.31 5.46
N SER A 52 6.26 4.22 4.50
CA SER A 52 5.82 5.35 3.65
C SER A 52 4.31 5.30 3.49
N ALA A 53 3.67 6.45 3.37
CA ALA A 53 2.23 6.55 3.18
C ALA A 53 1.92 7.45 1.99
N GLY A 54 1.17 6.92 1.03
CA GLY A 54 0.63 7.67 -0.10
C GLY A 54 -0.85 7.97 0.10
N ARG A 55 -1.51 8.43 -0.97
CA ARG A 55 -2.94 8.75 -0.90
C ARG A 55 -3.82 7.51 -0.79
N TYR A 56 -3.44 6.43 -1.47
CA TYR A 56 -4.21 5.20 -1.51
C TYR A 56 -3.44 3.94 -1.13
N ASN A 57 -2.11 4.02 -1.06
CA ASN A 57 -1.23 2.91 -0.74
C ASN A 57 -0.38 3.26 0.49
N ASN A 58 0.15 2.23 1.12
CA ASN A 58 1.07 2.36 2.23
C ASN A 58 2.11 1.26 2.12
N LEU A 59 3.32 1.55 2.56
CA LEU A 59 4.50 0.72 2.41
C LEU A 59 5.15 0.50 3.78
N ALA A 60 5.73 -0.68 3.98
CA ALA A 60 6.56 -0.97 5.14
C ALA A 60 7.75 -1.85 4.75
N ILE A 61 8.95 -1.47 5.19
CA ILE A 61 10.19 -2.20 4.98
C ILE A 61 10.48 -3.02 6.24
N THR A 62 10.74 -4.32 6.07
CA THR A 62 11.19 -5.16 7.19
C THR A 62 12.70 -5.02 7.44
N ALA A 63 13.16 -5.43 8.63
CA ALA A 63 14.59 -5.44 8.96
C ALA A 63 15.43 -6.30 8.01
N GLU A 64 14.80 -7.27 7.33
CA GLU A 64 15.40 -8.12 6.31
C GLU A 64 15.37 -7.50 4.90
N GLY A 65 14.87 -6.27 4.75
CA GLY A 65 14.77 -5.57 3.47
C GLY A 65 13.58 -6.00 2.61
N ARG A 66 12.55 -6.64 3.19
CA ARG A 66 11.35 -7.03 2.44
C ARG A 66 10.31 -5.91 2.44
N LEU A 67 9.56 -5.78 1.35
CA LEU A 67 8.53 -4.76 1.18
C LEU A 67 7.12 -5.33 1.39
N PHE A 68 6.39 -4.77 2.35
CA PHE A 68 4.96 -4.97 2.48
C PHE A 68 4.21 -3.75 1.93
N VAL A 69 3.07 -4.00 1.29
CA VAL A 69 2.16 -2.97 0.81
C VAL A 69 0.73 -3.26 1.28
N TRP A 70 -0.06 -2.22 1.47
CA TRP A 70 -1.51 -2.31 1.65
C TRP A 70 -2.18 -1.03 1.16
N GLY A 71 -3.51 -1.06 1.08
CA GLY A 71 -4.29 -0.07 0.36
C GLY A 71 -4.61 -0.54 -1.06
N MET A 72 -4.94 0.43 -1.91
CA MET A 72 -5.23 0.27 -3.33
C MET A 72 -3.91 0.07 -4.09
N ASP A 73 -3.39 -1.14 -4.01
CA ASP A 73 -2.11 -1.54 -4.62
C ASP A 73 -2.22 -2.97 -5.16
N GLY A 74 -1.99 -3.13 -6.47
CA GLY A 74 -1.96 -4.41 -7.17
C GLY A 74 -0.54 -4.95 -7.40
N CYS A 75 0.50 -4.22 -7.00
CA CYS A 75 1.88 -4.56 -7.28
C CYS A 75 2.36 -5.78 -6.49
N ALA A 76 1.85 -5.98 -5.27
CA ALA A 76 2.12 -7.17 -4.47
C ALA A 76 1.42 -8.45 -4.97
N THR A 77 0.53 -8.32 -5.95
CA THR A 77 -0.33 -9.40 -6.48
C THR A 77 -0.26 -9.46 -8.00
N SER A 78 0.94 -9.24 -8.56
CA SER A 78 1.22 -9.35 -9.99
C SER A 78 0.28 -8.51 -10.88
N GLY A 79 -0.08 -7.32 -10.41
CA GLY A 79 -0.96 -6.38 -11.11
C GLY A 79 -2.46 -6.54 -10.81
N VAL A 80 -2.86 -7.54 -10.00
CA VAL A 80 -4.28 -7.73 -9.65
C VAL A 80 -4.64 -6.86 -8.45
N MET A 81 -5.59 -5.94 -8.62
CA MET A 81 -6.08 -5.12 -7.51
C MET A 81 -6.83 -5.96 -6.47
N PRO A 82 -6.60 -5.75 -5.16
CA PRO A 82 -7.34 -6.46 -4.13
C PRO A 82 -8.78 -5.99 -4.06
N ALA A 83 -9.67 -6.87 -3.59
CA ALA A 83 -11.03 -6.47 -3.27
C ALA A 83 -11.04 -5.37 -2.20
N ARG A 84 -12.02 -4.46 -2.26
CA ARG A 84 -12.11 -3.30 -1.34
C ARG A 84 -12.07 -3.70 0.14
N GLN A 85 -12.62 -4.87 0.46
CA GLN A 85 -12.69 -5.43 1.81
C GLN A 85 -11.35 -6.00 2.30
N GLU A 86 -10.34 -6.07 1.44
CA GLU A 86 -9.00 -6.60 1.73
C GLU A 86 -7.90 -5.53 1.69
N LEU A 87 -8.24 -4.28 1.34
CA LEU A 87 -7.25 -3.21 1.20
C LEU A 87 -6.45 -2.97 2.49
N TRP A 88 -7.02 -3.25 3.66
CA TRP A 88 -6.34 -3.13 4.94
C TRP A 88 -5.28 -4.21 5.22
N ARG A 89 -5.30 -5.33 4.49
CA ARG A 89 -4.39 -6.45 4.73
C ARG A 89 -3.03 -6.13 4.13
N THR A 90 -1.98 -6.23 4.95
CA THR A 90 -0.60 -6.17 4.49
C THR A 90 -0.30 -7.33 3.56
N ARG A 91 0.25 -7.05 2.38
CA ARG A 91 0.66 -8.03 1.39
C ARG A 91 2.15 -7.89 1.15
N LEU A 92 2.87 -9.01 1.15
CA LEU A 92 4.29 -9.05 0.84
C LEU A 92 4.47 -8.93 -0.68
N VAL A 93 5.33 -8.02 -1.14
CA VAL A 93 5.82 -8.03 -2.52
C VAL A 93 6.79 -9.20 -2.65
N LYS A 94 6.29 -10.32 -3.18
CA LYS A 94 6.99 -11.60 -3.26
C LYS A 94 7.32 -12.04 -4.69
N ASP A 95 6.77 -11.34 -5.68
CA ASP A 95 6.87 -11.67 -7.09
C ASP A 95 7.75 -10.62 -7.81
N GLY A 96 8.30 -11.00 -8.96
CA GLY A 96 9.11 -10.12 -9.80
C GLY A 96 10.56 -9.91 -9.29
N PRO A 97 11.34 -9.04 -9.98
CA PRO A 97 12.76 -8.87 -9.68
C PRO A 97 13.03 -8.25 -8.30
N LEU A 98 12.15 -7.35 -7.84
CA LEU A 98 12.26 -6.72 -6.51
C LEU A 98 12.25 -7.75 -5.36
N ALA A 99 11.60 -8.90 -5.52
CA ALA A 99 11.56 -9.95 -4.50
C ALA A 99 12.93 -10.57 -4.20
N ARG A 100 13.93 -10.35 -5.07
CA ARG A 100 15.31 -10.84 -4.91
C ARG A 100 16.26 -9.76 -4.38
N GLU A 101 15.74 -8.55 -4.18
CA GLU A 101 16.48 -7.39 -3.72
C GLU A 101 16.15 -7.08 -2.26
N LYS A 102 17.06 -6.36 -1.59
CA LYS A 102 16.79 -5.79 -0.27
C LYS A 102 16.42 -4.33 -0.44
N VAL A 103 15.19 -3.99 -0.08
CA VAL A 103 14.70 -2.61 -0.07
C VAL A 103 15.26 -1.87 1.13
N VAL A 104 15.84 -0.69 0.90
CA VAL A 104 16.45 0.15 1.94
C VAL A 104 15.77 1.50 2.09
N ALA A 105 15.05 1.96 1.06
CA ALA A 105 14.26 3.19 1.11
C ALA A 105 13.02 3.08 0.21
N THR A 106 11.94 3.73 0.61
CA THR A 106 10.69 3.80 -0.15
C THR A 106 10.10 5.19 -0.09
N ASP A 107 9.37 5.57 -1.14
CA ASP A 107 8.45 6.70 -1.11
C ASP A 107 7.17 6.36 -1.87
N SER A 108 6.09 7.05 -1.55
CA SER A 108 4.76 6.77 -2.07
C SER A 108 4.09 8.03 -2.58
N GLY A 109 3.67 7.97 -3.83
CA GLY A 109 2.96 9.05 -4.51
C GLY A 109 1.45 8.90 -4.42
N TYR A 110 0.76 9.46 -5.43
CA TYR A 110 -0.69 9.44 -5.50
C TYR A 110 -1.24 8.04 -5.79
N VAL A 111 -0.76 7.41 -6.87
CA VAL A 111 -1.12 6.04 -7.32
C VAL A 111 0.11 5.18 -7.64
N PHE A 112 1.28 5.61 -7.18
CA PHE A 112 2.53 4.91 -7.42
C PHE A 112 3.38 4.85 -6.16
N TRP A 113 4.41 4.01 -6.20
CA TRP A 113 5.48 4.02 -5.22
C TRP A 113 6.81 3.74 -5.88
N ILE A 114 7.88 4.12 -5.18
CA ILE A 114 9.26 3.87 -5.56
C ILE A 114 9.99 3.15 -4.42
N ALA A 115 10.93 2.29 -4.77
CA ALA A 115 11.76 1.55 -3.82
C ALA A 115 13.22 1.54 -4.31
N ALA A 116 14.14 1.98 -3.46
CA ALA A 116 15.58 1.85 -3.68
C ALA A 116 16.11 0.63 -2.94
N THR A 117 17.04 -0.10 -3.56
CA THR A 117 17.60 -1.33 -3.02
C THR A 117 19.04 -1.16 -2.56
N GLU A 118 19.51 -2.07 -1.70
CA GLU A 118 20.91 -2.10 -1.22
C GLU A 118 21.92 -2.23 -2.38
N SER A 119 21.52 -2.86 -3.50
CA SER A 119 22.37 -2.98 -4.71
C SER A 119 22.46 -1.69 -5.53
N GLY A 120 21.70 -0.65 -5.17
CA GLY A 120 21.62 0.61 -5.90
C GLY A 120 20.57 0.63 -7.01
N SER A 121 19.77 -0.42 -7.15
CA SER A 121 18.66 -0.46 -8.12
C SER A 121 17.45 0.33 -7.61
N VAL A 122 16.68 0.90 -8.53
CA VAL A 122 15.42 1.59 -8.23
C VAL A 122 14.27 0.88 -8.95
N PHE A 123 13.22 0.58 -8.19
CA PHE A 123 12.00 -0.04 -8.67
C PHE A 123 10.84 0.91 -8.49
N THR A 124 9.90 0.87 -9.41
CA THR A 124 8.66 1.62 -9.32
C THR A 124 7.49 0.69 -9.57
N CYS A 125 6.33 1.06 -9.04
CA CYS A 125 5.08 0.46 -9.47
C CYS A 125 3.98 1.51 -9.52
N SER A 126 3.17 1.46 -10.56
CA SER A 126 1.99 2.30 -10.78
C SER A 126 0.79 1.41 -11.09
N THR A 127 -0.39 1.79 -10.60
CA THR A 127 -1.65 1.14 -10.97
C THR A 127 -2.27 1.70 -12.26
N GLY A 128 -1.49 2.45 -13.06
CA GLY A 128 -1.87 2.88 -14.40
C GLY A 128 -2.64 4.19 -14.49
N ASP A 129 -3.06 4.77 -13.37
CA ASP A 129 -3.92 5.96 -13.37
C ASP A 129 -3.16 7.28 -13.54
N ASP A 130 -1.86 7.32 -13.22
CA ASP A 130 -1.04 8.52 -13.41
C ASP A 130 0.41 8.13 -13.79
N GLY A 131 0.89 8.59 -14.95
CA GLY A 131 2.16 8.23 -15.60
C GLY A 131 3.45 8.67 -14.88
N TYR A 132 3.41 8.96 -13.58
CA TYR A 132 4.51 9.55 -12.82
C TYR A 132 5.53 8.54 -12.26
N ALA A 133 5.31 7.23 -12.42
CA ALA A 133 6.17 6.19 -11.83
C ALA A 133 7.41 5.83 -12.67
N ALA A 134 7.90 6.73 -13.51
CA ALA A 134 9.21 6.65 -14.16
C ALA A 134 9.51 5.44 -15.09
N THR A 135 8.54 4.63 -15.53
CA THR A 135 8.74 3.69 -16.66
C THR A 135 8.08 4.24 -17.93
N LEU A 136 8.56 5.39 -18.41
CA LEU A 136 8.19 5.89 -19.74
C LEU A 136 9.18 5.34 -20.78
N GLU A 137 9.12 4.05 -21.09
CA GLU A 137 9.47 3.62 -22.46
C GLU A 137 8.39 4.05 -23.48
N HIS A 138 7.23 4.48 -22.98
CA HIS A 138 6.12 4.98 -23.79
C HIS A 138 5.73 6.39 -23.31
N ALA A 139 6.41 7.40 -23.83
CA ALA A 139 6.08 8.81 -23.60
C ALA A 139 4.66 9.11 -24.11
N TYR A 140 3.74 9.46 -23.21
CA TYR A 140 2.42 10.00 -23.55
C TYR A 140 2.51 11.53 -23.67
N GLU A 141 1.73 12.12 -24.57
CA GLU A 141 1.61 13.58 -24.65
C GLU A 141 1.11 14.17 -23.31
N PRO A 142 1.60 15.35 -22.91
CA PRO A 142 1.13 16.03 -21.72
C PRO A 142 -0.37 16.33 -21.83
N ASN A 143 -1.10 16.24 -20.72
CA ASN A 143 -2.45 16.76 -20.66
C ASN A 143 -2.43 18.30 -20.84
N THR A 144 -3.61 18.93 -20.90
CA THR A 144 -3.74 20.39 -21.08
C THR A 144 -3.10 21.23 -19.97
N ALA A 145 -2.73 20.61 -18.85
CA ALA A 145 -1.98 21.23 -17.75
C ALA A 145 -0.46 20.95 -17.80
N GLY A 146 0.03 20.26 -18.83
CA GLY A 146 1.44 19.90 -18.98
C GLY A 146 1.86 18.64 -18.20
N GLU A 147 0.91 17.87 -17.70
CA GLU A 147 1.18 16.67 -16.89
C GLU A 147 1.24 15.40 -17.76
N LEU A 148 2.28 14.59 -17.59
CA LEU A 148 2.40 13.30 -18.26
C LEU A 148 1.48 12.25 -17.60
N GLY A 149 0.63 11.57 -18.40
CA GLY A 149 -0.03 10.35 -17.93
C GLY A 149 -1.55 10.27 -18.00
N ARG A 150 -2.22 10.90 -18.98
CA ARG A 150 -3.67 10.67 -19.23
C ARG A 150 -4.01 10.43 -20.71
N GLY A 151 -3.19 9.68 -21.41
CA GLY A 151 -3.42 9.33 -22.81
C GLY A 151 -4.02 7.93 -22.97
N ARG A 152 -5.04 7.82 -23.83
CA ARG A 152 -5.59 6.56 -24.35
C ARG A 152 -4.47 5.64 -24.84
N THR A 153 -4.66 4.32 -24.75
CA THR A 153 -3.68 3.36 -25.28
C THR A 153 -3.44 3.59 -26.79
N ILE A 154 -2.27 3.21 -27.33
CA ILE A 154 -2.01 3.29 -28.79
C ILE A 154 -3.11 2.56 -29.57
N SER A 155 -3.61 1.44 -29.05
CA SER A 155 -4.73 0.70 -29.64
C SER A 155 -6.01 1.53 -29.71
N GLU A 156 -6.31 2.30 -28.68
CA GLU A 156 -7.48 3.21 -28.63
C GLU A 156 -7.31 4.44 -29.55
N LEU A 157 -6.08 4.91 -29.78
CA LEU A 157 -5.77 5.97 -30.74
C LEU A 157 -5.86 5.48 -32.20
N LEU A 158 -5.39 4.26 -32.48
CA LEU A 158 -5.53 3.62 -33.79
C LEU A 158 -7.00 3.32 -34.11
N GLU A 159 -7.78 2.88 -33.12
CA GLU A 159 -9.23 2.72 -33.23
C GLU A 159 -9.96 4.05 -33.45
N ALA A 160 -9.56 5.12 -32.75
CA ALA A 160 -10.15 6.44 -32.92
C ALA A 160 -9.76 7.07 -34.27
N SER A 161 -8.54 6.85 -34.75
CA SER A 161 -8.08 7.27 -36.08
C SER A 161 -8.82 6.53 -37.20
N LYS A 162 -9.19 5.27 -36.99
CA LYS A 162 -10.03 4.50 -37.93
C LYS A 162 -11.50 4.88 -37.90
N LYS A 163 -11.96 5.57 -36.85
CA LYS A 163 -13.36 6.01 -36.65
C LYS A 163 -13.59 7.48 -37.03
N GLY A 164 -12.61 8.15 -37.62
CA GLY A 164 -12.69 9.53 -38.09
C GLY A 164 -12.55 9.65 -39.61
N GLU A 165 -13.64 9.35 -40.32
CA GLU A 165 -14.10 9.95 -41.59
C GLU A 165 -15.59 10.28 -41.40
#